data_AF-A0A831Z2S6-F1
#
_entry.id   AF-A0A831Z2S6-F1
#
_cell.length_a   1.000
_cell.length_b   1.000
_cell.length_c   1.000
_cell.angle_alpha   90.00
_cell.angle_beta   90.00
_cell.angle_gamma   90.00
#
_symmetry.space_group_name_H-M   'P 1'
#
loop_
_entity.id
_entity.type
_entity.pdbx_description
1 polymer ?
#
loop_
_entity_poly.entity_id
_entity_poly.type
_entity_poly.pdbx_seq_one_letter_code
_entity_poly.pdbx_strand_id
1 'polypeptide(L)' 'MSPSSDPRLIKAQLDSIQSAIGDLRRDADGAIPEIEDPQVRRALVSLSSAVDLMNTLVVIALESYRRELEERIDPQI' A
#
# COMPACT_ATOMS: atom_id res chain seq x y z
N MET A 1 7.68 4.73 27.56
CA MET A 1 7.06 3.85 26.54
C MET A 1 7.81 4.08 25.24
N SER A 2 8.30 3.02 24.57
CA SER A 2 9.00 3.21 23.30
C SER A 2 8.03 3.80 22.26
N PRO A 3 8.45 4.75 21.43
CA PRO A 3 7.63 5.32 20.36
C PRO A 3 7.12 4.27 19.37
N SER A 4 7.76 3.09 19.31
CA SER A 4 7.34 1.91 18.54
C SER A 4 6.08 1.22 19.06
N SER A 5 5.40 1.78 20.06
CA SER A 5 4.18 1.21 20.66
C SER A 5 2.97 2.14 20.60
N ASP A 6 3.09 3.35 20.03
CA ASP A 6 1.95 4.27 19.88
C ASP A 6 1.06 3.82 18.71
N PRO A 7 -0.19 3.38 18.97
CA PRO A 7 -1.11 2.93 17.92
C PRO A 7 -1.37 3.99 16.84
N ARG A 8 -1.39 5.28 17.19
CA ARG A 8 -1.62 6.38 16.25
C ARG A 8 -0.47 6.51 15.26
N LEU A 9 0.76 6.39 15.75
CA LEU A 9 1.96 6.45 14.91
C LEU A 9 2.02 5.25 13.95
N ILE A 10 1.72 4.05 14.45
CA ILE A 10 1.70 2.84 13.63
C ILE A 10 0.62 2.96 12.55
N LYS A 11 -0.60 3.41 12.90
CA LYS A 11 -1.66 3.66 11.90
C LYS A 11 -1.22 4.68 10.85
N ALA A 12 -0.64 5.81 11.26
CA ALA A 12 -0.16 6.83 10.34
C ALA A 12 0.95 6.32 9.39
N GLN A 13 1.83 5.44 9.87
CA GLN A 13 2.84 4.79 9.04
C GLN A 13 2.20 3.84 8.01
N LEU A 14 1.22 3.04 8.41
CA LEU A 14 0.49 2.16 7.49
C LEU A 14 -0.26 2.96 6.42
N ASP A 15 -0.94 4.04 6.81
CA ASP A 15 -1.65 4.93 5.88
C ASP A 15 -0.66 5.60 4.91
N SER A 16 0.51 6.02 5.39
CA SER A 16 1.57 6.61 4.55
C SER A 16 2.13 5.61 3.53
N ILE A 17 2.36 4.36 3.95
CA ILE A 17 2.82 3.28 3.04
C ILE A 17 1.77 3.02 1.95
N GLN A 18 0.49 2.92 2.32
CA GLN A 18 -0.59 2.73 1.34
C GLN A 18 -0.67 3.88 0.34
N SER A 19 -0.54 5.13 0.81
CA SER A 19 -0.51 6.30 -0.08
C SER A 19 0.66 6.25 -1.05
N ALA A 20 1.87 5.96 -0.56
CA ALA A 20 3.07 5.89 -1.38
C ALA A 20 2.97 4.79 -2.46
N ILE A 21 2.39 3.63 -2.13
CA ILE A 21 2.12 2.57 -3.11
C ILE A 21 1.11 3.05 -4.17
N GLY A 22 0.05 3.74 -3.75
CA GLY A 22 -0.95 4.31 -4.66
C GLY A 22 -0.36 5.35 -5.62
N ASP A 23 0.53 6.21 -5.15
CA ASP A 23 1.22 7.20 -5.98
C ASP A 23 2.18 6.53 -6.96
N LEU A 24 2.99 5.57 -6.50
CA LEU A 24 3.87 4.77 -7.38
C LEU A 24 3.11 4.06 -8.49
N ARG A 25 1.92 3.52 -8.17
CA ARG A 25 1.07 2.89 -9.20
C ARG A 25 0.58 3.91 -10.21
N ARG A 26 0.13 5.08 -9.76
CA ARG A 26 -0.34 6.15 -10.64
C ARG A 26 0.77 6.63 -11.58
N ASP A 27 1.97 6.78 -11.06
CA ASP A 27 3.15 7.17 -11.85
C ASP A 27 3.51 6.07 -12.87
N ALA A 28 3.47 4.80 -12.46
CA ALA A 28 3.71 3.67 -13.35
C ALA A 28 2.65 3.59 -14.46
N ASP A 29 1.37 3.73 -14.14
CA ASP A 29 0.26 3.72 -15.10
C ASP A 29 0.36 4.88 -16.11
N GLY A 30 0.95 6.01 -15.70
CA GLY A 30 1.25 7.13 -16.59
C GLY A 30 2.46 6.89 -17.50
N ALA A 31 3.52 6.26 -16.99
CA ALA A 31 4.78 6.07 -17.72
C ALA A 31 4.80 4.82 -18.64
N ILE A 32 4.14 3.72 -18.24
CA ILE A 32 4.13 2.45 -18.99
C ILE A 32 3.62 2.61 -20.44
N PRO A 33 2.56 3.40 -20.73
CA PRO A 33 2.10 3.63 -22.10
C PRO A 33 3.14 4.30 -23.01
N GLU A 34 4.06 5.09 -22.44
CA GLU A 34 5.10 5.81 -23.17
C GLU A 34 6.27 4.90 -23.59
N ILE A 35 6.34 3.68 -23.06
CA ILE A 35 7.36 2.70 -23.42
C ILE A 35 7.13 2.21 -24.87
N GLU A 36 8.09 2.54 -25.75
CA GLU A 36 8.05 2.18 -27.17
C GLU A 36 8.12 0.66 -27.38
N ASP A 37 8.99 -0.04 -26.65
CA ASP A 37 9.18 -1.48 -26.79
C ASP A 37 7.96 -2.25 -26.24
N PRO A 38 7.22 -2.99 -27.09
CA PRO A 38 6.01 -3.68 -26.68
C PRO A 38 6.26 -4.88 -25.77
N GLN A 39 7.44 -5.50 -25.80
CA GLN A 39 7.80 -6.58 -24.88
C GLN A 39 8.08 -6.01 -23.49
N VAL A 40 8.86 -4.92 -23.41
CA VAL A 40 9.15 -4.23 -22.15
C VAL A 40 7.85 -3.70 -21.54
N ARG A 41 6.99 -3.05 -22.34
CA ARG A 41 5.69 -2.56 -21.88
C ARG A 41 4.84 -3.67 -21.27
N ARG A 42 4.74 -4.83 -21.93
CA ARG A 42 3.99 -5.98 -21.39
C ARG A 42 4.58 -6.51 -20.09
N ALA A 43 5.90 -6.61 -20.00
CA ALA A 43 6.57 -7.06 -18.78
C ALA A 43 6.28 -6.10 -17.61
N LEU A 44 6.31 -4.79 -17.85
CA LEU A 44 5.99 -3.77 -16.85
C LEU A 44 4.53 -3.80 -16.42
N VAL A 45 3.58 -4.01 -17.35
CA VAL A 45 2.17 -4.22 -16.99
C VAL A 45 2.01 -5.44 -16.09
N SER A 46 2.64 -6.57 -16.43
CA SER A 46 2.58 -7.77 -15.58
C SER A 46 3.20 -7.54 -14.20
N LEU A 47 4.31 -6.81 -14.13
CA LEU A 47 4.94 -6.45 -12.85
C LEU A 47 4.04 -5.53 -12.01
N SER A 48 3.44 -4.51 -12.63
CA SER A 48 2.50 -3.61 -11.96
C SER A 48 1.31 -4.38 -11.37
N SER A 49 0.72 -5.28 -12.15
CA SER A 49 -0.36 -6.15 -11.68
C SER A 49 0.06 -7.09 -10.52
N ALA A 50 1.29 -7.60 -10.54
CA ALA A 50 1.81 -8.41 -9.44
C ALA A 50 1.97 -7.58 -8.15
N VAL A 51 2.45 -6.33 -8.27
CA VAL A 51 2.56 -5.39 -7.15
C VAL A 51 1.18 -5.04 -6.59
N ASP A 52 0.19 -4.81 -7.45
CA ASP A 52 -1.20 -4.58 -7.03
C ASP A 52 -1.77 -5.76 -6.24
N LEU A 53 -1.54 -6.99 -6.71
CA LEU A 53 -1.99 -8.19 -6.01
C LEU A 53 -1.30 -8.32 -4.64
N MET A 54 0.01 -8.10 -4.57
CA MET A 54 0.75 -8.13 -3.30
C MET A 54 0.24 -7.07 -2.34
N ASN A 55 0.01 -5.83 -2.81
CA ASN A 55 -0.54 -4.76 -1.99
C ASN A 55 -1.93 -5.12 -1.45
N THR A 56 -2.79 -5.67 -2.31
CA THR A 56 -4.13 -6.14 -1.91
C THR A 56 -4.05 -7.20 -0.81
N LEU A 57 -3.16 -8.19 -0.95
CA LEU A 57 -2.95 -9.22 0.05
C LEU A 57 -2.42 -8.65 1.37
N VAL A 58 -1.53 -7.65 1.31
CA VAL A 58 -1.01 -6.95 2.50
C VAL A 58 -2.14 -6.19 3.21
N VAL A 59 -3.00 -5.48 2.47
CA VAL A 59 -4.17 -4.80 3.06
C VAL A 59 -5.07 -5.80 3.77
N ILE A 60 -5.41 -6.92 3.12
CA ILE A 60 -6.24 -7.97 3.70
C ILE A 60 -5.58 -8.55 4.96
N ALA A 61 -4.29 -8.87 4.90
CA ALA A 61 -3.56 -9.46 6.03
C ALA A 61 -3.44 -8.50 7.23
N LEU A 62 -3.39 -7.19 6.97
CA LEU A 62 -3.27 -6.16 8.01
C LEU A 62 -4.62 -5.62 8.49
N GLU A 63 -5.74 -6.03 7.89
CA GLU A 63 -7.07 -5.51 8.21
C GLU A 63 -7.43 -5.72 9.69
N SER A 64 -7.22 -6.93 10.22
CA SER A 64 -7.46 -7.23 11.63
C SER A 64 -6.59 -6.36 12.56
N TYR A 65 -5.32 -6.15 12.18
CA TYR A 65 -4.40 -5.32 12.95
C TYR A 65 -4.78 -3.84 12.90
N ARG A 66 -5.29 -3.35 11.76
CA ARG A 66 -5.83 -1.99 11.63
C ARG A 66 -7.02 -1.76 12.54
N ARG A 67 -7.94 -2.73 12.60
CA ARG A 67 -9.10 -2.65 13.49
C ARG A 67 -8.69 -2.61 14.96
N GLU A 68 -7.77 -3.50 15.36
CA GLU A 68 -7.19 -3.46 16.71
C GLU A 68 -6.50 -2.13 17.03
N LEU A 69 -5.82 -1.52 16.05
CA LEU A 69 -5.22 -0.19 16.22
C LEU A 69 -6.30 0.89 16.39
N GLU A 70 -7.39 0.84 15.61
CA GLU A 70 -8.50 1.80 15.70
C GLU A 70 -9.19 1.72 17.07
N GLU A 71 -9.52 0.53 17.56
CA GLU A 71 -10.10 0.29 18.89
C GLU A 71 -9.19 0.81 20.02
N ARG A 72 -7.87 0.73 19.85
CA ARG A 72 -6.90 1.25 20.82
C ARG A 72 -6.73 2.78 20.76
N ILE A 73 -7.00 3.38 19.60
CA ILE A 73 -6.96 4.84 19.40
C ILE A 73 -8.24 5.48 19.93
N ASP A 74 -9.39 4.82 19.70
CA ASP A 74 -10.72 5.22 20.16
C ASP A 74 -11.53 3.98 20.61
N PRO A 75 -11.58 3.69 21.93
CA PRO A 75 -12.24 2.49 22.45
C PRO A 75 -13.78 2.55 22.45
N GLN A 76 -14.39 3.61 21.91
CA GLN A 76 -15.85 3.75 21.81
C GLN A 76 -16.41 3.36 20.43
N ILE A 77 -15.55 2.92 19.50
CA ILE A 77 -15.90 2.44 18.16
C ILE A 77 -16.08 0.93 18.18
#